data_AF-A0A2U3YTY5-F1
#
_entry.id   AF-A0A2U3YTY5-F1
#
_cell.length_a   1.000
_cell.length_b   1.000
_cell.length_c   1.000
_cell.angle_alpha   90.00
_cell.angle_beta   90.00
_cell.angle_gamma   90.00
#
_symmetry.space_group_name_H-M   'P 1'
#
loop_
_entity.id
_entity.type
_entity.pdbx_description
1 polymer ?
#
loop_
_entity_poly.entity_id
_entity_poly.type
_entity_poly.pdbx_seq_one_letter_code
_entity_poly.pdbx_strand_id
1 'polypeptide(L)'
;MFVKTSTPEEWIAQGDYYAKHQCWKVAAKCYQKGGAFEKEKLALAHNTALNMKSKKVSPKEKQVEYLELAKTYLECKEPKLSLKCLSYAKEFQLSAQLCERLGKIKDAACYYKRSQCYKDAFRCFEQIQEFDLALKMYCQEELFEEAAIAVEK
;
A
#
# COMPACT_ATOMS: atom_id res chain seq x y z
N MET A 1 -29.26 39.00 -9.64
CA MET A 1 -29.64 37.57 -9.53
C MET A 1 -28.46 36.86 -8.87
N PHE A 2 -28.50 36.63 -7.56
CA PHE A 2 -27.41 35.94 -6.85
C PHE A 2 -27.53 34.45 -7.15
N VAL A 3 -26.56 33.89 -7.87
CA VAL A 3 -26.43 32.45 -8.05
C VAL A 3 -26.31 31.85 -6.65
N LYS A 4 -27.24 30.97 -6.25
CA LYS A 4 -27.10 30.20 -5.02
C LYS A 4 -25.77 29.47 -5.08
N THR A 5 -24.81 29.89 -4.26
CA THR A 5 -23.52 29.21 -4.15
C THR A 5 -23.74 27.88 -3.47
N SER A 6 -23.30 26.80 -4.10
CA SER A 6 -23.45 25.46 -3.52
C SER A 6 -22.81 25.38 -2.14
N THR A 7 -23.45 24.65 -1.23
CA THR A 7 -22.92 24.45 0.11
C THR A 7 -21.69 23.53 0.07
N PRO A 8 -20.85 23.53 1.12
CA PRO A 8 -19.73 22.60 1.21
C PRO A 8 -20.16 21.13 1.05
N GLU A 9 -21.30 20.75 1.64
CA GLU A 9 -21.84 19.39 1.57
C GLU A 9 -22.28 19.02 0.16
N GLU A 10 -22.90 19.96 -0.57
CA GLU A 10 -23.28 19.77 -1.98
C GLU A 10 -22.04 19.57 -2.87
N TRP A 11 -20.96 20.33 -2.61
CA TRP A 11 -19.68 20.13 -3.28
C TRP A 11 -19.09 18.75 -3.00
N ILE A 12 -19.15 18.27 -1.75
CA ILE A 12 -18.67 16.94 -1.38
C ILE A 12 -19.51 15.85 -2.07
N ALA A 13 -20.84 15.98 -2.06
CA ALA A 13 -21.74 15.03 -2.71
C ALA A 13 -21.49 14.95 -4.23
N GLN A 14 -21.27 16.09 -4.87
CA GLN A 14 -20.89 16.14 -6.28
C GLN A 14 -19.50 15.49 -6.52
N GLY A 15 -18.56 15.71 -5.59
CA GLY A 15 -17.26 15.04 -5.61
C GLY A 15 -17.39 13.51 -5.54
N ASP A 16 -18.23 13.01 -4.63
CA ASP A 16 -18.52 11.58 -4.46
C ASP A 16 -19.15 10.99 -5.75
N TYR A 17 -20.04 11.74 -6.41
CA TYR A 17 -20.60 11.35 -7.71
C TYR A 17 -19.51 11.21 -8.78
N TYR A 18 -18.62 12.18 -8.92
CA TYR A 18 -17.54 12.12 -9.91
C TYR A 18 -16.50 11.03 -9.58
N ALA A 19 -16.21 10.80 -8.30
CA ALA A 19 -15.31 9.74 -7.86
C ALA A 19 -15.84 8.35 -8.24
N LYS A 20 -17.15 8.11 -8.09
CA LYS A 20 -17.79 6.85 -8.55
C LYS A 20 -17.60 6.60 -10.04
N HIS A 21 -17.57 7.65 -10.85
CA HIS A 21 -17.35 7.57 -12.30
C HIS A 21 -15.88 7.69 -12.70
N GLN A 22 -14.95 7.61 -11.73
CA GLN A 22 -13.51 7.71 -11.95
C GLN A 22 -13.05 9.05 -12.56
N CYS A 23 -13.88 10.08 -12.48
CA CYS A 23 -13.54 11.45 -12.89
C CYS A 23 -12.75 12.17 -11.78
N TRP A 24 -11.61 11.59 -11.38
CA TRP A 24 -10.87 11.97 -10.18
C TRP A 24 -10.40 13.42 -10.14
N LYS A 25 -9.95 13.97 -11.28
CA LYS A 25 -9.52 15.38 -11.36
C LYS A 25 -10.67 16.36 -11.08
N VAL A 26 -11.90 16.02 -11.48
CA VAL A 26 -13.09 16.83 -11.20
C VAL A 26 -13.53 16.62 -9.75
N ALA A 27 -13.53 15.38 -9.28
CA ALA A 27 -13.83 15.04 -7.88
C ALA A 27 -12.93 15.79 -6.90
N ALA A 28 -11.62 15.85 -7.16
CA ALA A 28 -10.66 16.59 -6.34
C ALA A 28 -11.02 18.08 -6.21
N LYS A 29 -11.36 18.75 -7.32
CA LYS A 29 -11.80 20.16 -7.29
C LYS A 29 -13.09 20.36 -6.50
N CYS A 30 -14.02 19.41 -6.59
CA CYS A 30 -15.25 19.43 -5.81
C CYS A 30 -14.95 19.29 -4.30
N TYR A 31 -14.11 18.34 -3.90
CA TYR A 31 -13.71 18.17 -2.51
C TYR A 31 -12.94 19.37 -1.96
N GLN A 32 -12.07 19.99 -2.75
CA GLN A 32 -11.37 21.21 -2.39
C GLN A 32 -12.35 22.35 -2.06
N LYS A 33 -13.35 22.56 -2.93
CA LYS A 33 -14.39 23.58 -2.71
C LYS A 33 -15.29 23.26 -1.52
N GLY A 34 -15.51 21.98 -1.24
CA GLY A 34 -16.24 21.51 -0.07
C GLY A 34 -15.42 21.43 1.22
N GLY A 35 -14.13 21.80 1.20
CA GLY A 35 -13.25 21.71 2.38
C GLY A 35 -12.86 20.28 2.80
N ALA A 36 -13.14 19.27 1.98
CA ALA A 36 -12.82 17.87 2.26
C ALA A 36 -11.41 17.51 1.78
N PHE A 37 -10.38 18.10 2.41
CA PHE A 37 -8.98 17.97 1.97
C PHE A 37 -8.45 16.53 1.92
N GLU A 38 -8.87 15.66 2.85
CA GLU A 38 -8.49 14.24 2.81
C GLU A 38 -9.05 13.53 1.56
N LYS A 39 -10.31 13.80 1.21
CA LYS A 39 -10.95 13.25 0.00
C LYS A 39 -10.33 13.82 -1.28
N GLU A 40 -9.97 15.11 -1.29
CA GLU A 40 -9.24 15.74 -2.39
C GLU A 40 -7.91 15.02 -2.63
N LYS A 41 -7.11 14.84 -1.58
CA LYS A 41 -5.81 14.17 -1.63
C LYS A 41 -5.95 12.74 -2.14
N LEU A 42 -6.94 12.00 -1.66
CA LEU A 42 -7.24 10.64 -2.12
C LEU A 42 -7.65 10.61 -3.60
N ALA A 43 -8.49 11.54 -4.06
CA ALA A 43 -8.87 11.64 -5.46
C ALA A 43 -7.67 11.95 -6.36
N LEU A 44 -6.78 12.86 -5.95
CA LEU A 44 -5.54 13.13 -6.69
C LEU A 44 -4.63 11.90 -6.75
N ALA A 45 -4.50 11.14 -5.66
CA ALA A 45 -3.75 9.90 -5.63
C ALA A 45 -4.31 8.86 -6.62
N HIS A 46 -5.64 8.70 -6.68
CA HIS A 46 -6.29 7.81 -7.64
C HIS A 46 -6.07 8.27 -9.09
N ASN A 47 -6.17 9.58 -9.35
CA ASN A 47 -5.88 10.14 -10.67
C ASN A 47 -4.44 9.81 -11.11
N THR A 48 -3.46 10.06 -10.24
CA THR A 48 -2.05 9.77 -10.51
C THR A 48 -1.82 8.28 -10.73
N ALA A 49 -2.38 7.41 -9.88
CA ALA A 49 -2.27 5.96 -10.02
C ALA A 49 -2.86 5.43 -11.35
N LEU A 50 -3.92 6.03 -11.87
CA LEU A 50 -4.46 5.69 -13.19
C LEU A 50 -3.52 6.13 -14.32
N ASN A 51 -2.99 7.35 -14.24
CA ASN A 51 -2.08 7.89 -15.26
C ASN A 51 -0.73 7.17 -15.30
N MET A 52 -0.27 6.59 -14.18
CA MET A 52 0.95 5.80 -14.08
C MET A 52 1.00 4.57 -15.02
N LYS A 53 -0.16 4.08 -15.47
CA LYS A 53 -0.23 2.97 -16.42
C LYS A 53 0.21 3.37 -17.83
N SER A 54 -0.14 4.59 -18.26
CA SER A 54 0.15 5.11 -19.60
C SER A 54 1.37 6.04 -19.64
N LYS A 55 1.84 6.53 -18.48
CA LYS A 55 3.00 7.40 -18.37
C LYS A 55 4.29 6.68 -18.80
N LYS A 56 4.98 7.24 -19.81
CA LYS A 56 6.32 6.80 -20.23
C LYS A 56 7.37 7.52 -19.40
N VAL A 57 7.81 6.90 -18.32
CA VAL A 57 8.88 7.36 -17.43
C VAL A 57 9.88 6.23 -17.22
N SER A 58 11.07 6.57 -16.74
CA SER A 58 12.07 5.57 -16.38
C SER A 58 11.56 4.66 -15.26
N PRO A 59 12.06 3.42 -15.14
CA PRO A 59 11.68 2.53 -14.05
C PRO A 59 11.93 3.12 -12.65
N LYS A 60 13.00 3.91 -12.48
CA LYS A 60 13.36 4.56 -11.21
C LYS A 60 12.36 5.66 -10.84
N GLU A 61 12.01 6.53 -11.78
CA GLU A 61 10.97 7.55 -11.54
C GLU A 61 9.63 6.88 -11.24
N LYS A 62 9.30 5.81 -11.94
CA LYS A 62 8.09 5.03 -11.69
C LYS A 62 8.03 4.47 -10.28
N GLN A 63 9.16 3.98 -9.76
CA GLN A 63 9.29 3.50 -8.39
C GLN A 63 9.05 4.62 -7.38
N VAL A 64 9.69 5.79 -7.56
CA VAL A 64 9.52 6.96 -6.68
C VAL A 64 8.07 7.44 -6.66
N GLU A 65 7.41 7.53 -7.81
CA GLU A 65 6.00 7.93 -7.87
C GLU A 65 5.07 6.94 -7.15
N TYR A 66 5.33 5.62 -7.26
CA TYR A 66 4.56 4.64 -6.49
C TYR A 66 4.83 4.71 -4.99
N LEU A 67 6.03 5.11 -4.56
CA LEU A 67 6.36 5.35 -3.16
C LEU A 67 5.61 6.56 -2.60
N GLU A 68 5.56 7.66 -3.34
CA GLU A 68 4.80 8.85 -2.97
C GLU A 68 3.29 8.56 -2.88
N LEU A 69 2.76 7.78 -3.83
CA LEU A 69 1.38 7.27 -3.78
C LEU A 69 1.14 6.41 -2.54
N ALA A 70 2.05 5.49 -2.23
CA ALA A 70 1.94 4.63 -1.06
C ALA A 70 1.88 5.45 0.24
N LYS A 71 2.73 6.46 0.37
CA LYS A 71 2.73 7.40 1.51
C LYS A 71 1.39 8.15 1.60
N THR A 72 0.91 8.67 0.47
CA THR A 72 -0.37 9.40 0.40
C THR A 72 -1.54 8.53 0.84
N TYR A 73 -1.60 7.27 0.40
CA TYR A 73 -2.66 6.35 0.82
C TYR A 73 -2.58 6.00 2.32
N LEU A 74 -1.38 5.93 2.91
CA LEU A 74 -1.26 5.73 4.37
C LEU A 74 -1.79 6.94 5.15
N GLU A 75 -1.45 8.15 4.71
CA GLU A 75 -1.94 9.39 5.32
C GLU A 75 -3.48 9.49 5.22
N CYS A 76 -4.07 8.99 4.14
CA CYS A 76 -5.52 8.87 3.95
C CYS A 76 -6.15 7.63 4.62
N LYS A 77 -5.43 6.89 5.47
CA LYS A 77 -5.92 5.68 6.16
C LYS A 77 -6.41 4.56 5.24
N GLU A 78 -5.82 4.45 4.04
CA GLU A 78 -6.10 3.41 3.05
C GLU A 78 -4.92 2.44 2.89
N PRO A 79 -4.61 1.61 3.90
CA PRO A 79 -3.40 0.79 3.92
C PRO A 79 -3.39 -0.31 2.85
N LYS A 80 -4.57 -0.77 2.39
CA LYS A 80 -4.67 -1.77 1.31
C LYS A 80 -4.18 -1.21 -0.03
N LEU A 81 -4.51 0.05 -0.33
CA LEU A 81 -4.07 0.73 -1.55
C LEU A 81 -2.58 1.07 -1.48
N SER A 82 -2.11 1.48 -0.29
CA SER A 82 -0.68 1.69 -0.05
C SER A 82 0.13 0.42 -0.33
N LEU A 83 -0.29 -0.73 0.21
CA LEU A 83 0.39 -2.01 0.00
C LEU A 83 0.50 -2.38 -1.49
N LYS A 84 -0.54 -2.10 -2.28
CA LYS A 84 -0.54 -2.32 -3.72
C LYS A 84 0.50 -1.43 -4.42
N CYS A 85 0.63 -0.18 -4.00
CA CYS A 85 1.62 0.75 -4.54
C CYS A 85 3.05 0.33 -4.16
N LEU A 86 3.30 -0.06 -2.91
CA LEU A 86 4.60 -0.58 -2.47
C LEU A 86 5.02 -1.82 -3.26
N SER A 87 4.05 -2.71 -3.57
CA SER A 87 4.29 -3.89 -4.40
C SER A 87 4.71 -3.52 -5.83
N TYR A 88 4.11 -2.48 -6.42
CA TYR A 88 4.53 -1.97 -7.74
C TYR A 88 5.89 -1.26 -7.71
N ALA A 89 6.21 -0.59 -6.60
CA ALA A 89 7.53 -0.01 -6.35
C ALA A 89 8.61 -1.07 -6.07
N LYS A 90 8.23 -2.35 -5.92
CA LYS A 90 9.12 -3.46 -5.50
C LYS A 90 9.74 -3.27 -4.11
N GLU A 91 9.12 -2.45 -3.27
CA GLU A 91 9.51 -2.25 -1.87
C GLU A 91 8.89 -3.35 -1.00
N PHE A 92 9.39 -4.58 -1.17
CA PHE A 92 8.85 -5.76 -0.52
C PHE A 92 9.04 -5.74 0.99
N GLN A 93 10.15 -5.18 1.49
CA GLN A 93 10.38 -5.05 2.93
C GLN A 93 9.36 -4.09 3.58
N LEU A 94 9.10 -2.92 2.98
CA LEU A 94 8.06 -2.00 3.47
C LEU A 94 6.66 -2.62 3.37
N SER A 95 6.40 -3.39 2.31
CA SER A 95 5.16 -4.14 2.15
C SER A 95 4.96 -5.16 3.29
N ALA A 96 6.02 -5.85 3.69
CA ALA A 96 6.00 -6.81 4.79
C ALA A 96 5.69 -6.13 6.14
N GLN A 97 6.40 -5.05 6.46
CA GLN A 97 6.18 -4.27 7.68
C GLN A 97 4.75 -3.72 7.76
N LEU A 98 4.19 -3.25 6.64
CA LEU A 98 2.80 -2.82 6.59
C LEU A 98 1.84 -3.98 6.84
N CYS A 99 2.09 -5.16 6.26
CA CYS A 99 1.30 -6.36 6.54
C CYS A 99 1.36 -6.78 8.01
N GLU A 100 2.51 -6.73 8.67
CA GLU A 100 2.64 -6.99 10.11
C GLU A 100 1.75 -6.03 10.93
N ARG A 101 1.81 -4.73 10.64
CA ARG A 101 0.96 -3.71 11.30
C ARG A 101 -0.54 -3.93 11.08
N LEU A 102 -0.91 -4.55 9.96
CA LEU A 102 -2.29 -4.94 9.64
C LEU A 102 -2.70 -6.29 10.23
N GLY A 103 -1.80 -6.97 10.96
CA GLY A 103 -2.03 -8.32 11.51
C GLY A 103 -2.01 -9.43 10.46
N LYS A 104 -1.58 -9.13 9.22
CA LYS A 104 -1.52 -10.09 8.11
C LYS A 104 -0.17 -10.80 8.08
N ILE A 105 0.10 -11.59 9.11
CA ILE A 105 1.42 -12.18 9.36
C ILE A 105 1.87 -13.11 8.22
N LYS A 106 0.95 -13.91 7.65
CA LYS A 106 1.25 -14.80 6.50
C LYS A 106 1.68 -14.01 5.25
N ASP A 107 0.99 -12.90 4.96
CA ASP A 107 1.36 -12.02 3.84
C ASP A 107 2.71 -11.36 4.10
N ALA A 108 2.96 -10.90 5.33
CA ALA A 108 4.24 -10.32 5.73
C ALA A 108 5.40 -11.29 5.51
N ALA A 109 5.26 -12.56 5.94
CA ALA A 109 6.24 -13.61 5.72
C ALA A 109 6.57 -13.79 4.22
N CYS A 110 5.54 -13.79 3.37
CA CYS A 110 5.71 -13.91 1.92
C CYS A 110 6.48 -12.73 1.32
N TYR A 111 6.22 -11.50 1.80
CA TYR A 111 6.95 -10.31 1.36
C TYR A 111 8.40 -10.29 1.87
N TYR A 112 8.65 -10.66 3.13
CA TYR A 112 10.00 -10.77 3.68
C TYR A 112 10.83 -11.83 2.95
N LYS A 113 10.24 -12.99 2.62
CA LYS A 113 10.89 -13.99 1.77
C LYS A 113 11.30 -13.38 0.42
N ARG A 114 10.42 -12.59 -0.20
CA ARG A 114 10.68 -11.97 -1.50
C ARG A 114 11.70 -10.83 -1.44
N SER A 115 11.89 -10.20 -0.28
CA SER A 115 12.97 -9.24 -0.03
C SER A 115 14.27 -9.90 0.46
N GLN A 116 14.35 -11.24 0.50
CA GLN A 116 15.48 -11.99 1.06
C GLN A 116 15.74 -11.72 2.55
N CYS A 117 14.74 -11.24 3.29
CA CYS A 117 14.80 -11.07 4.74
C CYS A 117 14.31 -12.34 5.44
N TYR A 118 15.03 -13.45 5.27
CA TYR A 118 14.56 -14.77 5.70
C TYR A 118 14.38 -14.90 7.21
N LYS A 119 15.17 -14.19 8.03
CA LYS A 119 15.00 -14.16 9.50
C LYS A 119 13.66 -13.57 9.91
N ASP A 120 13.24 -12.46 9.27
CA ASP A 120 11.92 -11.86 9.53
C ASP A 120 10.79 -12.73 8.98
N ALA A 121 11.00 -13.37 7.83
CA ALA A 121 10.05 -14.34 7.28
C ALA A 121 9.85 -15.54 8.21
N PHE A 122 10.95 -16.08 8.77
CA PHE A 122 10.93 -17.15 9.77
C PHE A 122 10.11 -16.74 10.99
N ARG A 123 10.42 -15.59 11.61
CA ARG A 123 9.68 -15.06 12.77
C ARG A 123 8.18 -14.98 12.49
N CYS A 124 7.80 -14.52 11.30
CA CYS A 124 6.40 -14.46 10.91
C CYS A 124 5.77 -15.86 10.77
N PHE A 125 6.46 -16.83 10.17
CA PHE A 125 5.97 -18.21 10.03
C PHE A 125 5.87 -18.94 11.37
N GLU A 126 6.84 -18.73 12.27
CA GLU A 126 6.83 -19.24 13.65
C GLU A 126 5.62 -18.71 14.43
N GLN A 127 5.33 -17.40 14.32
CA GLN A 127 4.18 -16.78 14.99
C GLN A 127 2.83 -17.40 14.57
N ILE A 128 2.72 -17.89 13.33
CA ILE A 128 1.51 -18.55 12.82
C ILE A 128 1.59 -20.08 12.90
N GLN A 129 2.59 -20.63 13.59
CA GLN A 129 2.83 -22.06 13.79
C GLN A 129 2.99 -22.87 12.50
N GLU A 130 3.41 -22.22 11.41
CA GLU A 130 3.69 -22.87 10.13
C GLU A 130 5.18 -23.26 10.07
N PHE A 131 5.60 -24.14 10.98
CA PHE A 131 7.00 -24.50 11.19
C PHE A 131 7.68 -25.10 9.96
N ASP A 132 6.95 -25.88 9.15
CA ASP A 132 7.45 -26.43 7.89
C ASP A 132 7.88 -25.33 6.91
N LEU A 133 7.13 -24.23 6.86
CA LEU A 133 7.47 -23.07 6.03
C LEU A 133 8.59 -22.25 6.66
N ALA A 134 8.62 -22.16 7.99
CA ALA A 134 9.68 -21.48 8.73
C ALA A 134 11.04 -22.14 8.48
N LEU A 135 11.16 -23.46 8.66
CA LEU A 135 12.40 -24.23 8.46
C LEU A 135 12.93 -24.12 7.03
N LYS A 136 12.03 -24.10 6.03
CA LYS A 136 12.40 -23.87 4.62
C LYS A 136 13.10 -22.52 4.39
N MET A 137 12.86 -21.51 5.23
CA MET A 137 13.55 -20.22 5.12
C MET A 137 15.01 -20.32 5.55
N TYR A 138 15.33 -21.08 6.60
CA TYR A 138 16.72 -21.29 7.04
C TYR A 138 17.52 -22.14 6.06
N CYS A 139 16.91 -23.18 5.48
CA CYS A 139 17.55 -23.98 4.42
C CYS A 139 17.92 -23.14 3.18
N GLN A 140 17.20 -22.05 2.89
CA GLN A 140 17.49 -21.18 1.74
C GLN A 140 18.70 -20.26 1.97
N GLU A 141 19.09 -20.01 3.21
CA GLU A 141 20.27 -19.21 3.58
C GLU A 141 21.44 -20.07 4.04
N GLU A 142 21.36 -21.40 3.90
CA GLU A 142 22.34 -22.37 4.42
C GLU A 142 22.58 -22.26 5.94
N LEU A 143 21.63 -21.65 6.67
CA LEU A 143 21.64 -21.50 8.13
C LEU A 143 21.12 -22.78 8.80
N PHE A 144 21.83 -23.89 8.59
CA PHE A 144 21.43 -25.22 9.04
C PHE A 144 21.51 -25.37 10.57
N GLU A 145 22.41 -24.64 11.24
CA GLU A 145 22.53 -24.64 12.70
C GLU A 145 21.29 -24.01 13.36
N GLU A 146 20.84 -22.85 12.87
CA GLU A 146 19.63 -22.22 13.36
C GLU A 146 18.36 -23.02 13.05
N ALA A 147 18.33 -23.72 11.90
CA ALA A 147 17.26 -24.66 11.60
C ALA A 147 17.23 -25.82 12.61
N ALA A 148 18.39 -26.39 12.96
CA ALA A 148 18.47 -27.49 13.92
C ALA A 148 17.99 -27.07 15.32
N ILE A 149 18.43 -25.90 15.80
CA ILE A 149 17.98 -25.34 17.09
C ILE A 149 16.46 -25.10 17.10
N ALA A 150 15.90 -24.65 15.98
CA ALA A 150 14.46 -24.40 15.87
C ALA A 150 13.61 -25.68 15.86
N VAL A 151 14.17 -26.83 15.45
CA VAL A 151 13.48 -28.15 15.48
C VAL A 151 13.50 -28.78 16.88
N GLU A 152 14.51 -28.47 17.69
CA GLU A 152 14.67 -29.04 19.04
C GLU A 152 13.80 -28.34 20.12
N LYS A 153 13.15 -27.23 19.78
CA LYS A 153 12.29 -26.43 20.67
C LYS A 153 10.82 -26.84 20.58
#